data_AF-B4WVY0-F1
#
_entry.id   AF-B4WVY0-F1
#
_cell.length_a   1.000
_cell.length_b   1.000
_cell.length_c   1.000
_cell.angle_alpha   90.00
_cell.angle_beta   90.00
_cell.angle_gamma   90.00
#
_symmetry.space_group_name_H-M   'P 1'
#
loop_
_entity.id
_entity.type
_entity.pdbx_description
1 polymer ?
#
loop_
_entity_poly.entity_id
_entity_poly.type
_entity_poly.pdbx_seq_one_letter_code
_entity_poly.pdbx_strand_id
1 'polypeptide(L)' 'MQVEKKIQIEVKDLGARIRKARKAHSKSLMALSEEAGINRSYWYDIEEERLTYPLPLATLKKIEAVLGVKFIEG' A
#
# COMPACT_ATOMS: atom_id res chain seq x y z
N MET A 1 13.79 -25.67 17.83
CA MET A 1 14.00 -25.31 16.41
C MET A 1 12.79 -24.50 15.94
N GLN A 2 12.99 -23.42 15.21
CA GLN A 2 11.91 -22.55 14.72
C GLN A 2 11.89 -22.53 13.19
N VAL A 3 10.68 -22.43 12.62
CA VAL A 3 10.43 -22.38 11.18
C VAL A 3 9.49 -21.22 10.90
N GLU A 4 9.78 -20.41 9.87
CA GLU A 4 8.94 -19.32 9.40
C GLU A 4 8.28 -19.69 8.06
N LYS A 5 6.99 -19.33 7.89
CA LYS A 5 6.27 -19.44 6.62
C LYS A 5 5.91 -18.05 6.12
N LYS A 6 6.27 -17.72 4.88
CA LYS A 6 5.81 -16.52 4.17
C LYS A 6 4.72 -16.91 3.17
N ILE A 7 3.66 -16.11 3.10
CA ILE A 7 2.59 -16.25 2.11
C ILE A 7 2.61 -15.00 1.24
N GLN A 8 2.50 -15.19 -0.07
CA GLN A 8 2.29 -14.11 -1.04
C GLN A 8 0.87 -14.22 -1.57
N ILE A 9 0.21 -13.08 -1.68
CA ILE A 9 -1.16 -12.98 -2.19
C ILE A 9 -1.09 -12.10 -3.44
N GLU A 10 -1.60 -12.60 -4.55
CA GLU A 10 -1.73 -11.82 -5.77
C GLU A 10 -3.04 -11.02 -5.70
N VAL A 11 -2.91 -9.70 -5.85
CA VAL A 11 -4.05 -8.79 -5.81
C VAL A 11 -4.06 -8.00 -7.11
N LYS A 12 -5.03 -8.30 -7.97
CA LYS A 12 -5.14 -7.67 -9.27
C LYS A 12 -5.38 -6.16 -9.14
N ASP A 13 -4.64 -5.39 -9.94
CA ASP A 13 -4.74 -3.93 -10.09
C ASP A 13 -4.65 -3.17 -8.76
N LEU A 14 -3.88 -3.68 -7.79
CA LEU A 14 -3.78 -3.11 -6.45
C LEU A 14 -3.29 -1.66 -6.48
N GLY A 15 -2.26 -1.37 -7.29
CA GLY A 15 -1.70 -0.02 -7.43
C GLY A 15 -2.74 0.97 -7.95
N ALA A 16 -3.51 0.57 -8.97
CA ALA A 16 -4.59 1.39 -9.53
C ALA A 16 -5.71 1.65 -8.52
N ARG A 17 -6.08 0.63 -7.71
CA ARG A 17 -7.08 0.76 -6.64
C ARG A 17 -6.62 1.72 -5.54
N ILE A 18 -5.37 1.64 -5.12
CA ILE A 18 -4.76 2.58 -4.15
C ILE A 18 -4.77 4.00 -4.73
N ARG A 19 -4.35 4.17 -5.98
CA ARG A 19 -4.34 5.47 -6.66
C ARG A 19 -5.72 6.10 -6.75
N LYS A 20 -6.75 5.29 -7.04
CA LYS A 20 -8.14 5.76 -7.08
C LYS A 20 -8.59 6.25 -5.70
N ALA A 21 -8.34 5.48 -4.64
CA ALA A 21 -8.70 5.86 -3.28
C ALA A 21 -7.97 7.14 -2.85
N ARG A 22 -6.66 7.26 -3.12
CA ARG A 22 -5.89 8.47 -2.85
C ARG A 22 -6.47 9.70 -3.57
N LYS A 23 -6.81 9.58 -4.86
CA LYS A 23 -7.37 10.71 -5.63
C LYS A 23 -8.75 11.16 -5.14
N ALA A 24 -9.51 10.26 -4.52
CA ALA A 24 -10.78 10.59 -3.88
C ALA A 24 -10.62 11.19 -2.47
N HIS A 25 -9.42 11.09 -1.89
CA HIS A 25 -9.12 11.58 -0.56
C HIS A 25 -8.82 13.09 -0.58
N SER A 26 -9.17 13.81 0.50
CA SER A 26 -9.00 15.26 0.60
C SER A 26 -7.55 15.69 0.84
N LYS A 27 -6.74 14.83 1.48
CA LYS A 27 -5.31 15.06 1.76
C LYS A 27 -4.44 14.87 0.51
N SER A 28 -3.35 15.62 0.44
CA SER A 28 -2.34 15.48 -0.62
C SER A 28 -1.56 14.16 -0.49
N LEU A 29 -0.92 13.72 -1.59
CA LEU A 29 -0.01 12.57 -1.56
C LEU A 29 1.10 12.71 -0.51
N MET A 30 1.62 13.93 -0.33
CA MET A 30 2.65 14.21 0.68
C MET A 30 2.16 13.91 2.10
N ALA A 31 1.02 14.50 2.47
CA ALA A 31 0.43 14.31 3.79
C ALA A 31 0.08 12.84 4.05
N LEU A 32 -0.50 12.14 3.06
CA LEU A 32 -0.84 10.72 3.19
C LEU A 32 0.40 9.83 3.33
N SER A 33 1.46 10.12 2.57
CA SER A 33 2.70 9.36 2.66
C SER A 33 3.38 9.54 4.03
N GLU A 34 3.40 10.78 4.54
CA GLU A 34 3.94 11.11 5.85
C GLU A 34 3.17 10.41 6.98
N GLU A 35 1.83 10.46 6.94
CA GLU A 35 0.96 9.81 7.91
C GLU A 35 1.07 8.27 7.86
N ALA A 36 1.27 7.70 6.67
CA ALA A 36 1.55 6.28 6.50
C ALA A 36 3.00 5.90 6.87
N GLY A 37 3.85 6.87 7.21
CA GLY A 37 5.25 6.65 7.56
C GLY A 37 6.09 6.11 6.40
N ILE A 38 5.78 6.50 5.16
CA ILE A 38 6.53 6.12 3.96
C ILE A 38 6.86 7.35 3.11
N ASN A 39 7.93 7.28 2.32
CA ASN A 39 8.26 8.38 1.42
C ASN A 39 7.36 8.39 0.17
N ARG A 40 7.19 9.57 -0.44
CA ARG A 40 6.33 9.78 -1.63
C ARG A 40 6.74 8.94 -2.84
N SER A 41 8.03 8.75 -3.08
CA SER A 41 8.51 7.97 -4.22
C SER A 41 8.11 6.50 -4.08
N TYR A 42 8.25 5.94 -2.88
CA TYR A 42 7.82 4.58 -2.58
C TYR A 42 6.30 4.41 -2.72
N TRP A 43 5.50 5.39 -2.26
CA TRP A 43 4.07 5.40 -2.52
C TRP A 43 3.77 5.40 -4.03
N TYR A 44 4.45 6.24 -4.81
CA TYR A 44 4.26 6.32 -6.25
C TYR A 44 4.64 5.00 -6.95
N ASP A 45 5.73 4.36 -6.53
CA ASP A 45 6.13 3.04 -7.06
C ASP A 45 5.12 1.94 -6.72
N ILE A 46 4.44 2.03 -5.58
CA ILE A 46 3.32 1.13 -5.24
C ILE A 46 2.15 1.35 -6.19
N GLU A 47 1.77 2.61 -6.44
CA GLU A 47 0.62 2.92 -7.31
C GLU A 47 0.85 2.56 -8.78
N GLU A 48 2.08 2.68 -9.26
CA GLU A 48 2.48 2.30 -10.62
C GLU A 48 2.94 0.84 -10.71
N GLU A 49 2.83 0.07 -9.61
CA GLU A 49 3.22 -1.34 -9.51
C GLU A 49 4.67 -1.62 -9.97
N ARG A 50 5.59 -0.69 -9.68
CA ARG A 50 7.01 -0.76 -10.08
C ARG A 50 7.93 -1.40 -9.05
N LEU A 51 7.37 -1.98 -7.98
CA LEU A 51 8.17 -2.67 -6.99
C LEU A 51 8.79 -3.94 -7.59
N THR A 52 10.09 -4.14 -7.37
CA THR A 52 10.79 -5.36 -7.77
C THR A 52 10.64 -6.50 -6.77
N TYR A 53 9.86 -6.28 -5.72
CA TYR A 53 9.57 -7.21 -4.63
C TYR A 53 8.11 -7.07 -4.19
N PRO A 54 7.52 -8.10 -3.55
CA PRO A 54 6.14 -8.02 -3.06
C PRO A 54 5.96 -6.89 -2.04
N LEU A 55 4.88 -6.12 -2.17
CA LEU A 55 4.51 -5.10 -1.19
C LEU A 55 4.33 -5.75 0.20
N PRO A 56 5.10 -5.33 1.23
CA PRO A 56 4.91 -5.86 2.57
C PRO A 56 3.50 -5.58 3.09
N LEU A 57 2.86 -6.60 3.66
CA LEU A 57 1.50 -6.48 4.22
C LEU A 57 1.40 -5.35 5.25
N ALA A 58 2.44 -5.17 6.07
CA ALA A 58 2.48 -4.08 7.04
C ALA A 58 2.41 -2.70 6.37
N THR A 59 3.08 -2.51 5.22
CA THR A 59 3.01 -1.28 4.44
C THR A 59 1.61 -1.08 3.87
N LEU A 60 1.02 -2.14 3.28
CA LEU A 60 -0.35 -2.07 2.78
C LEU A 60 -1.34 -1.66 3.88
N LYS A 61 -1.26 -2.26 5.07
CA LYS A 61 -2.12 -1.92 6.21
C LYS A 61 -2.00 -0.46 6.65
N LYS A 62 -0.80 0.15 6.57
CA LYS A 62 -0.64 1.59 6.84
C LYS A 62 -1.33 2.45 5.79
N ILE A 63 -1.20 2.08 4.51
CA ILE A 63 -1.90 2.75 3.41
C ILE A 63 -3.43 2.64 3.58
N GLU A 64 -3.94 1.45 3.90
CA GLU A 64 -5.35 1.22 4.20
C GLU A 64 -5.85 2.11 5.34
N ALA A 65 -5.07 2.22 6.43
CA ALA A 65 -5.43 3.02 7.59
C ALA A 65 -5.57 4.51 7.25
N VAL A 66 -4.60 5.08 6.52
CA VAL A 66 -4.65 6.51 6.16
C VAL A 66 -5.67 6.84 5.08
N LEU A 67 -6.02 5.85 4.22
CA LEU A 67 -7.05 6.03 3.20
C LEU A 67 -8.46 5.68 3.71
N GLY A 68 -8.58 4.96 4.83
CA GLY A 68 -9.85 4.45 5.32
C GLY A 68 -10.48 3.39 4.39
N VAL A 69 -9.67 2.65 3.62
CA VAL A 69 -10.13 1.67 2.61
C VAL A 69 -9.42 0.34 2.84
N LYS A 70 -10.16 -0.77 2.76
CA LYS A 70 -9.61 -2.13 2.78
C LYS A 70 -9.42 -2.65 1.35
N PHE A 71 -8.23 -3.16 1.03
CA PHE A 71 -7.92 -3.72 -0.28
C PHE A 71 -7.86 -5.24 -0.29
N ILE A 72 -7.55 -5.83 0.86
CA ILE A 72 -7.57 -7.28 1.08
C ILE A 72 -8.25 -7.61 2.42
N GLU A 73 -8.81 -8.81 2.50
CA GLU A 73 -9.25 -9.41 3.76
C GLU A 73 -8.04 -9.98 4.52
N GLY A 74 -8.07 -9.87 5.85
CA GLY A 74 -6.98 -10.26 6.76
C GLY A 74 -6.94 -11.73 7.10
#